data_AF-A0A353RCB8-F1
#
_entry.id   AF-A0A353RCB8-F1
#
_cell.length_a   1.000
_cell.length_b   1.000
_cell.length_c   1.000
_cell.angle_alpha   90.00
_cell.angle_beta   90.00
_cell.angle_gamma   90.00
#
_symmetry.space_group_name_H-M   'P 1'
#
loop_
_entity.id
_entity.type
_entity.pdbx_description
1 polymer ?
#
loop_
_entity_poly.entity_id
_entity_poly.type
_entity_poly.pdbx_seq_one_letter_code
_entity_poly.pdbx_strand_id
1 'polypeptide(L)' 'MAKRQKRVLAVHDISCFGKCSLTVALPILSAAGIETSVIPTAVLSTHTGGFTGYTFRDLTNDIPAIARHWKSLGLTFDAI' A
#
# COMPACT_ATOMS: atom_id res chain seq x y z
N MET A 1 21.04 -18.73 13.12
CA MET A 1 19.61 -18.63 12.76
C MET A 1 19.50 -17.82 11.48
N ALA A 2 18.70 -18.24 10.50
CA ALA A 2 18.50 -17.45 9.27
C ALA A 2 17.82 -16.11 9.61
N LYS A 3 18.33 -15.01 9.04
CA LYS A 3 17.74 -13.68 9.23
C LYS A 3 16.38 -13.64 8.52
N ARG A 4 15.30 -13.40 9.27
CA ARG A 4 13.96 -13.19 8.69
C ARG A 4 13.99 -11.99 7.74
N GLN A 5 13.36 -12.12 6.58
CA GLN A 5 13.14 -11.00 5.66
C GLN A 5 12.39 -9.87 6.40
N LYS A 6 12.83 -8.63 6.19
CA LYS A 6 12.17 -7.46 6.79
C LYS A 6 10.83 -7.24 6.10
N ARG A 7 9.80 -6.89 6.88
CA ARG A 7 8.46 -6.62 6.36
C ARG A 7 8.07 -5.17 6.56
N VAL A 8 7.55 -4.53 5.52
CA VAL A 8 7.00 -3.17 5.57
C VAL A 8 5.52 -3.15 5.21
N LEU A 9 4.78 -2.28 5.87
CA LEU A 9 3.39 -1.96 5.53
C LEU A 9 3.34 -0.59 4.86
N ALA A 10 3.14 -0.55 3.54
CA ALA A 10 2.97 0.70 2.81
C ALA A 10 1.49 1.13 2.80
N VAL A 11 1.21 2.33 3.34
CA VAL A 11 -0.15 2.91 3.40
C VAL A 11 -0.22 4.15 2.52
N HIS A 12 -0.61 3.96 1.25
CA HIS A 12 -0.71 5.02 0.24
C HIS A 12 -1.90 4.76 -0.68
N ASP A 13 -2.29 5.72 -1.53
CA ASP A 13 -3.28 5.46 -2.57
C ASP A 13 -2.72 4.55 -3.67
N ILE A 14 -3.62 3.98 -4.47
CA ILE A 14 -3.26 3.34 -5.74
C ILE A 14 -3.90 4.09 -6.90
N SER A 15 -3.06 4.81 -7.64
CA SER A 15 -3.41 5.42 -8.91
C SER A 15 -3.13 4.44 -10.04
N CYS A 16 -4.17 4.01 -10.77
CA CYS A 16 -4.04 3.01 -11.86
C CYS A 16 -3.16 3.50 -13.02
N PHE A 17 -2.99 4.82 -13.18
CA PHE A 17 -2.10 5.42 -14.16
C PHE A 17 -1.26 6.57 -13.57
N GLY A 18 0.01 6.62 -14.01
CA GLY A 18 0.90 7.78 -13.82
C GLY A 18 2.00 7.65 -12.75
N LYS A 19 2.30 6.42 -12.29
CA LYS A 19 3.53 6.09 -11.54
C LYS A 19 3.74 6.93 -10.26
N CYS A 20 2.81 6.80 -9.31
CA CYS A 20 2.95 7.39 -7.97
C CYS A 20 2.46 6.42 -6.88
N SER A 21 2.69 6.78 -5.62
CA SER A 21 2.13 6.07 -4.45
C SER A 21 2.43 4.57 -4.46
N LEU A 22 1.43 3.69 -4.27
CA LEU A 22 1.66 2.24 -4.22
C LEU A 22 2.28 1.67 -5.51
N THR A 23 2.02 2.26 -6.69
CA THR A 23 2.62 1.80 -7.95
C THR A 23 4.12 2.07 -8.05
N VAL A 24 4.68 2.91 -7.17
CA VAL A 24 6.11 3.20 -7.04
C VAL A 24 6.72 2.52 -5.82
N ALA A 25 6.07 2.64 -4.65
CA ALA A 25 6.59 2.10 -3.40
C ALA A 25 6.71 0.57 -3.44
N LEU A 26 5.66 -0.13 -3.91
CA LEU A 26 5.62 -1.59 -3.96
C LEU A 26 6.80 -2.20 -4.77
N PRO A 27 7.04 -1.82 -6.05
CA PRO A 27 8.12 -2.40 -6.82
C PRO A 27 9.51 -2.04 -6.28
N ILE A 28 9.72 -0.82 -5.75
CA ILE A 28 11.01 -0.40 -5.20
C ILE A 28 11.36 -1.23 -3.95
N LEU A 29 10.42 -1.33 -3.00
CA LEU A 29 10.63 -2.08 -1.76
C LEU A 29 10.79 -3.59 -2.03
N SER A 30 10.01 -4.14 -2.96
CA SER A 30 10.15 -5.53 -3.40
C SER A 30 11.51 -5.77 -4.05
N ALA A 31 11.99 -4.88 -4.91
CA ALA A 31 13.31 -4.97 -5.52
C ALA A 31 14.45 -4.85 -4.49
N ALA A 32 14.23 -4.11 -3.40
CA ALA A 32 15.15 -4.01 -2.28
C ALA A 32 15.16 -5.26 -1.37
N GLY A 33 14.39 -6.30 -1.69
CA GLY A 33 14.33 -7.53 -0.89
C GLY A 33 13.50 -7.39 0.39
N ILE A 34 12.59 -6.42 0.46
CA ILE A 34 11.70 -6.20 1.60
C ILE A 34 10.32 -6.81 1.28
N GLU A 35 9.80 -7.63 2.19
CA GLU A 35 8.43 -8.14 2.08
C GLU A 35 7.47 -6.96 2.25
N THR A 36 6.74 -6.61 1.20
CA THR A 36 5.92 -5.40 1.17
C THR A 36 4.44 -5.77 1.17
N SER A 37 3.75 -5.44 2.26
CA SER A 37 2.28 -5.49 2.35
C SER A 37 1.71 -4.09 2.14
N VAL A 38 0.48 -3.99 1.66
CA VAL A 38 -0.13 -2.70 1.33
C VAL A 38 -1.52 -2.56 1.93
N ILE A 39 -1.86 -1.35 2.37
CA ILE A 39 -3.24 -0.93 2.61
C ILE A 39 -3.49 0.31 1.74
N PRO A 40 -4.33 0.21 0.69
CA PRO A 40 -4.67 1.35 -0.13
C PRO A 40 -5.54 2.34 0.65
N THR A 41 -5.19 3.63 0.62
CA THR A 41 -6.02 4.69 1.21
C THR A 41 -7.16 5.13 0.29
N ALA A 42 -6.94 5.02 -1.01
CA ALA A 42 -7.92 5.27 -2.06
C ALA A 42 -7.54 4.51 -3.34
N VAL A 43 -8.52 4.30 -4.22
CA VAL A 43 -8.30 3.84 -5.61
C VAL A 43 -8.64 4.97 -6.56
N LEU A 44 -7.71 5.31 -7.46
CA LEU A 44 -7.89 6.34 -8.47
C LEU A 44 -7.64 5.76 -9.88
N SER A 45 -8.39 6.21 -10.89
CA SER A 45 -8.11 5.81 -12.28
C SER A 45 -6.78 6.37 -12.81
N THR A 46 -6.39 7.57 -12.38
CA THR A 46 -5.12 8.23 -12.67
C THR A 46 -4.68 9.03 -11.44
N HIS A 47 -3.41 9.44 -11.34
CA HIS A 47 -3.05 10.46 -10.37
C HIS A 47 -3.71 11.80 -10.68
N THR A 48 -3.70 12.72 -9.71
CA THR A 48 -4.35 14.03 -9.81
C THR A 48 -3.51 15.10 -10.50
N GLY A 49 -2.21 14.85 -10.71
CA GLY A 49 -1.30 15.79 -11.38
C GLY A 49 -1.57 15.94 -12.89
N GLY A 50 -2.42 16.86 -13.29
CA GLY A 50 -2.66 17.18 -14.71
C GLY A 50 -3.69 16.31 -15.44
N PHE A 51 -4.35 15.40 -14.73
CA PHE A 51 -5.50 14.64 -15.25
C PHE A 51 -6.81 15.22 -14.71
N THR A 52 -7.83 15.26 -15.56
CA THR A 52 -9.21 15.66 -15.21
C THR A 52 -10.16 14.48 -15.41
N GLY A 53 -11.31 14.49 -14.73
CA GLY A 53 -12.31 13.43 -14.85
C GLY A 53 -11.89 12.06 -14.28
N TYR A 54 -10.87 12.03 -13.41
CA TYR A 54 -10.46 10.80 -12.74
C TYR A 54 -11.54 10.29 -11.80
N THR A 55 -11.59 8.97 -11.60
CA THR A 55 -12.42 8.37 -10.55
C THR A 55 -11.65 8.41 -9.23
N PHE A 56 -12.39 8.54 -8.13
CA PHE A 56 -11.83 8.52 -6.78
C PHE A 56 -12.73 7.68 -5.88
N ARG A 57 -12.16 6.61 -5.34
CA ARG A 57 -12.81 5.78 -4.31
C ARG A 57 -12.04 5.88 -3.02
N ASP A 58 -12.63 6.56 -2.05
CA ASP A 58 -12.13 6.61 -0.67
C ASP A 58 -12.27 5.23 0.00
N LEU A 59 -11.21 4.76 0.65
CA LEU A 59 -11.16 3.50 1.39
C LEU A 59 -10.94 3.71 2.90
N THR A 60 -11.12 4.93 3.42
CA THR A 60 -10.94 5.28 4.83
C THR A 60 -11.66 4.31 5.78
N ASN A 61 -12.87 3.88 5.41
CA ASN A 61 -13.67 2.96 6.23
C ASN A 61 -13.20 1.50 6.16
N ASP A 62 -12.47 1.11 5.12
CA ASP A 62 -11.94 -0.23 4.92
C ASP A 62 -10.64 -0.45 5.73
N ILE A 63 -9.83 0.61 5.90
CA ILE A 63 -8.54 0.55 6.60
C ILE A 63 -8.65 -0.11 7.99
N PRO A 64 -9.58 0.29 8.89
CA PRO A 64 -9.68 -0.34 10.21
C PRO A 64 -10.11 -1.81 10.14
N ALA A 65 -10.93 -2.19 9.17
CA ALA A 65 -11.38 -3.58 9.00
C ALA A 65 -10.21 -4.49 8.59
N ILE A 66 -9.39 -4.04 7.64
CA ILE A 66 -8.18 -4.73 7.20
C ILE A 66 -7.19 -4.85 8.36
N ALA A 67 -6.90 -3.74 9.05
CA ALA A 67 -5.96 -3.73 10.18
C ALA A 67 -6.39 -4.65 11.32
N ARG A 68 -7.69 -4.70 11.66
CA ARG A 68 -8.23 -5.63 12.67
C ARG A 68 -8.05 -7.09 12.25
N HIS A 69 -8.34 -7.42 11.00
CA HIS A 69 -8.14 -8.77 10.49
C HIS A 69 -6.65 -9.18 10.52
N TRP A 70 -5.75 -8.28 10.13
CA TRP A 70 -4.32 -8.55 10.21
C TRP A 70 -3.82 -8.71 11.65
N LYS A 71 -4.39 -7.95 12.59
CA LYS A 71 -4.14 -8.12 14.02
C LYS A 71 -4.62 -9.48 14.53
N SER A 72 -5.76 -9.99 14.07
CA SER A 72 -6.23 -11.34 14.45
C SER A 72 -5.35 -12.46 13.90
N LEU A 73 -4.63 -12.22 12.81
CA LEU A 73 -3.65 -13.15 12.24
C LEU A 73 -2.26 -13.04 12.89
N GLY A 74 -2.05 -12.11 13.83
CA GLY A 74 -0.76 -11.89 14.48
C GLY A 74 0.33 -11.35 13.53
N LEU A 75 -0.07 -10.64 12.45
CA LEU A 75 0.89 -10.07 11.52
C LEU A 75 1.66 -8.90 12.17
N THR A 76 2.98 -8.94 12.05
CA THR A 76 3.89 -7.89 12.55
C THR A 76 4.66 -7.27 11.40
N PHE A 77 4.97 -5.98 11.51
CA PHE A 77 5.75 -5.23 10.53
C PHE A 77 7.00 -4.64 11.19
N ASP A 78 8.11 -4.64 10.47
CA ASP A 78 9.37 -4.01 10.93
C ASP A 78 9.35 -2.49 10.70
N ALA A 79 8.52 -1.99 9.78
CA ALA A 79 8.24 -0.58 9.55
C ALA A 79 6.86 -0.38 8.91
N ILE A 80 6.32 0.84 9.03
CA ILE A 80 5.06 1.32 8.44
C ILE A 80 5.36 2.65 7.76
#